data_AF-A0AAU8LU41-F1
#
_entry.id   AF-A0AAU8LU41-F1
#
_cell.length_a   1.000
_cell.length_b   1.000
_cell.length_c   1.000
_cell.angle_alpha   90.00
_cell.angle_beta   90.00
_cell.angle_gamma   90.00
#
_symmetry.space_group_name_H-M   'P 1'
#
loop_
_entity.id
_entity.type
_entity.pdbx_description
1 polymer ?
#
loop_
_entity_poly.entity_id
_entity_poly.type
_entity_poly.pdbx_seq_one_letter_code
_entity_poly.pdbx_strand_id
1 'polypeptide(L)'
;MDLDSKVIGYFAYKSKTEVICDGDACVISGSEQEMKNYINFVSPGSSKKHTIKKTRFGEIINGVKLGAAYAFDEQSYNRFYPLANEVGFNLKEENFSGESETGFHFVTIRTSNRPT
;
A
#
# COMPACT_ATOMS: atom_id res chain seq x y z
N MET A 1 -13.45 -17.89 -7.26
CA MET A 1 -13.62 -16.44 -7.17
C MET A 1 -12.27 -15.82 -7.53
N ASP A 2 -12.21 -14.85 -8.43
CA ASP A 2 -10.93 -14.26 -8.84
C ASP A 2 -10.52 -13.16 -7.84
N LEU A 3 -9.62 -13.51 -6.91
CA LEU A 3 -9.07 -12.57 -5.94
C LEU A 3 -8.08 -11.60 -6.59
N ASP A 4 -7.33 -12.06 -7.58
CA ASP A 4 -6.21 -11.31 -8.15
C ASP A 4 -6.68 -10.01 -8.80
N SER A 5 -7.88 -9.98 -9.37
CA SER A 5 -8.43 -8.79 -10.01
C SER A 5 -9.00 -7.75 -9.04
N LYS A 6 -9.12 -8.03 -7.73
CA LYS A 6 -9.69 -7.11 -6.74
C LYS A 6 -8.82 -5.87 -6.59
N VAL A 7 -9.39 -4.69 -6.81
CA VAL A 7 -8.68 -3.42 -6.62
C VAL A 7 -8.54 -3.14 -5.13
N ILE A 8 -7.30 -2.95 -4.69
CA ILE A 8 -6.98 -2.65 -3.29
C ILE A 8 -6.84 -1.15 -3.10
N GLY A 9 -6.14 -0.49 -4.00
CA GLY A 9 -5.86 0.92 -3.86
C GLY A 9 -5.11 1.49 -5.05
N TYR A 10 -4.29 2.48 -4.78
CA TYR A 10 -3.50 3.21 -5.73
C TYR A 10 -2.06 3.25 -5.26
N PHE A 11 -1.13 3.20 -6.20
CA PHE A 11 0.29 3.42 -5.95
C PHE A 11 0.82 4.39 -7.01
N ALA A 12 1.97 4.98 -6.74
CA ALA A 12 2.54 6.00 -7.62
C ALA A 12 3.95 5.65 -8.07
N TYR A 13 4.24 6.00 -9.32
CA TYR A 13 5.58 5.98 -9.89
C TYR A 13 6.15 7.39 -9.91
N LYS A 14 7.38 7.53 -9.41
CA LYS A 14 8.22 8.74 -9.49
C LYS A 14 8.97 8.82 -10.83
N SER A 15 9.26 7.67 -11.43
CA SER A 15 9.84 7.53 -12.78
C SER A 15 9.39 6.20 -13.41
N LYS A 16 9.90 5.83 -14.60
CA LYS A 16 9.52 4.56 -15.25
C LYS A 16 9.81 3.31 -14.41
N THR A 17 10.73 3.40 -13.45
CA THR A 17 11.22 2.27 -12.66
C THR A 17 11.18 2.51 -11.16
N GLU A 18 10.83 3.71 -10.71
CA GLU A 18 10.87 4.10 -9.29
C GLU A 18 9.44 4.29 -8.77
N VAL A 19 9.11 3.59 -7.69
CA VAL A 19 7.81 3.65 -7.00
C VAL A 19 7.93 4.56 -5.77
N ILE A 20 6.83 5.21 -5.39
CA ILE A 20 6.71 5.97 -4.16
C ILE A 20 6.60 5.02 -2.96
N CYS A 21 7.56 5.14 -2.04
CA CYS A 21 7.67 4.31 -0.85
C CYS A 21 7.74 5.16 0.43
N ASP A 22 7.43 4.55 1.56
CA ASP A 22 7.80 5.01 2.90
C ASP A 22 8.85 4.04 3.45
N GLY A 23 10.10 4.51 3.61
CA GLY A 23 11.24 3.64 3.90
C GLY A 23 11.41 2.53 2.85
N ASP A 24 11.28 1.27 3.27
CA ASP A 24 11.40 0.07 2.43
C ASP A 24 10.07 -0.41 1.83
N ALA A 25 8.95 0.24 2.15
CA ALA A 25 7.61 -0.21 1.80
C ALA A 25 6.93 0.66 0.73
N CYS A 26 6.45 0.05 -0.35
CA CYS A 26 5.67 0.75 -1.39
C CYS A 26 4.33 1.19 -0.83
N VAL A 27 3.99 2.47 -0.99
CA VAL A 27 2.73 3.01 -0.45
C VAL A 27 1.55 2.64 -1.34
N ILE A 28 0.53 2.08 -0.72
CA ILE A 28 -0.79 1.83 -1.29
C ILE A 28 -1.79 2.72 -0.55
N SER A 29 -2.46 3.61 -1.27
CA SER A 29 -3.55 4.41 -0.71
C SER A 29 -4.92 3.90 -1.19
N GLY A 30 -5.96 4.08 -0.38
CA GLY A 30 -7.31 3.69 -0.73
C GLY A 30 -7.91 4.52 -1.87
N SER A 31 -7.42 5.76 -2.06
CA SER A 31 -7.88 6.68 -3.09
C SER A 31 -6.73 7.37 -3.84
N GLU A 32 -6.99 7.81 -5.07
CA GLU A 32 -6.02 8.59 -5.86
C GLU A 32 -5.71 9.94 -5.19
N GLN A 33 -6.68 10.55 -4.50
CA GLN A 33 -6.47 11.83 -3.83
C GLN A 33 -5.53 11.69 -2.64
N GLU A 34 -5.66 10.62 -1.83
CA GLU A 34 -4.74 10.38 -0.72
C GLU A 34 -3.31 10.08 -1.20
N MET A 35 -3.16 9.39 -2.35
CA MET A 35 -1.85 9.23 -2.97
C MET A 35 -1.24 10.59 -3.36
N LYS A 36 -2.04 11.50 -3.93
CA LYS A 36 -1.58 12.87 -4.26
C LYS A 36 -1.17 13.64 -3.00
N ASN A 37 -1.96 13.54 -1.94
CA ASN A 37 -1.66 14.19 -0.65
C ASN A 37 -0.33 13.68 -0.09
N TYR A 38 -0.13 12.36 -0.07
CA TYR A 38 1.11 11.74 0.38
C TYR A 38 2.32 12.17 -0.47
N ILE A 39 2.20 12.13 -1.80
CA ILE A 39 3.25 12.60 -2.72
C ILE A 39 3.64 14.05 -2.44
N ASN A 40 2.66 14.93 -2.22
CA ASN A 40 2.91 16.34 -1.94
C ASN A 40 3.61 16.53 -0.59
N PHE A 41 3.31 15.68 0.39
CA PHE A 41 3.96 15.70 1.71
C PHE A 41 5.42 15.25 1.63
N VAL A 42 5.72 14.12 0.98
CA VAL A 42 7.10 13.58 0.92
C VAL A 42 7.98 14.21 -0.15
N SER A 43 7.39 14.92 -1.11
CA SER A 43 8.10 15.53 -2.23
C SER A 43 7.55 16.94 -2.53
N PRO A 44 7.60 17.87 -1.55
CA PRO A 44 7.05 19.21 -1.71
C PRO A 44 7.78 19.95 -2.83
N GLY A 45 7.01 20.55 -3.75
CA GLY A 45 7.56 21.33 -4.87
C GLY A 45 8.18 20.50 -6.01
N SER A 46 7.98 19.18 -6.04
CA SER A 46 8.49 18.39 -7.17
C SER A 46 7.75 18.73 -8.48
N SER A 47 8.52 19.13 -9.50
CA SER A 47 8.01 19.37 -10.86
C SER A 47 7.81 18.08 -11.67
N LYS A 48 8.13 16.92 -11.08
CA LYS A 48 8.06 15.62 -11.74
C LYS A 48 6.61 15.13 -11.77
N LYS A 49 6.13 14.80 -12.98
CA LYS A 49 4.84 14.15 -13.16
C LYS A 49 4.89 12.75 -12.55
N HIS A 50 4.18 12.56 -11.44
CA HIS A 50 3.94 11.25 -10.87
C HIS A 50 2.86 10.53 -11.68
N THR A 51 3.03 9.23 -11.91
CA THR A 51 1.98 8.40 -12.52
C THR A 51 1.31 7.60 -11.42
N ILE A 52 0.05 7.91 -11.13
CA ILE A 52 -0.75 7.18 -10.15
C ILE A 52 -1.55 6.11 -10.89
N LYS A 53 -1.53 4.87 -10.38
CA LYS A 53 -2.27 3.75 -10.95
C LYS A 53 -3.04 3.00 -9.88
N LYS A 54 -4.20 2.47 -10.26
CA LYS A 54 -4.88 1.44 -9.48
C LYS A 54 -3.98 0.22 -9.37
N THR A 55 -3.94 -0.39 -8.20
CA THR A 55 -3.28 -1.68 -7.98
C THR A 55 -4.25 -2.72 -7.43
N ARG A 56 -4.00 -3.96 -7.81
CA ARG A 56 -4.85 -5.11 -7.51
C ARG A 56 -4.17 -6.06 -6.55
N PHE A 57 -4.98 -6.88 -5.89
CA PHE A 57 -4.53 -7.85 -4.90
C PHE A 57 -3.43 -8.76 -5.44
N GLY A 58 -3.61 -9.30 -6.65
CA GLY A 58 -2.64 -10.20 -7.28
C GLY A 58 -1.27 -9.57 -7.48
N GLU A 59 -1.23 -8.29 -7.83
CA GLU A 59 0.02 -7.54 -8.02
C GLU A 59 0.77 -7.39 -6.69
N ILE A 60 0.04 -6.99 -5.64
CA ILE A 60 0.60 -6.76 -4.31
C ILE A 60 1.06 -8.07 -3.68
N ILE A 61 0.21 -9.11 -3.69
CA ILE A 61 0.54 -10.39 -3.04
C ILE A 61 1.72 -11.08 -3.70
N ASN A 62 1.87 -10.95 -5.02
CA ASN A 62 3.05 -11.44 -5.72
C ASN A 62 4.30 -10.67 -5.31
N GLY A 63 4.21 -9.34 -5.17
CA GLY A 63 5.30 -8.53 -4.61
C GLY A 63 5.69 -8.98 -3.20
N VAL A 64 4.72 -9.16 -2.29
CA VAL A 64 4.97 -9.62 -0.92
C VAL A 64 5.68 -10.99 -0.91
N LYS A 65 5.21 -11.94 -1.74
CA LYS A 65 5.82 -13.27 -1.88
C LYS A 65 7.26 -13.22 -2.41
N LEU A 66 7.60 -12.19 -3.19
CA LEU A 66 8.95 -11.95 -3.69
C LEU A 66 9.84 -11.15 -2.72
N GLY A 67 9.33 -10.79 -1.54
CA GLY A 67 10.09 -10.08 -0.51
C GLY A 67 9.83 -8.57 -0.43
N ALA A 68 8.95 -8.02 -1.26
CA ALA A 68 8.60 -6.60 -1.18
C ALA A 68 7.76 -6.29 0.06
N ALA A 69 7.94 -5.08 0.60
CA ALA A 69 7.10 -4.52 1.64
C ALA A 69 6.08 -3.53 1.03
N TYR A 70 4.89 -3.49 1.60
CA TYR A 70 3.82 -2.55 1.21
C TYR A 70 3.23 -1.88 2.44
N ALA A 71 3.06 -0.57 2.35
CA ALA A 71 2.48 0.27 3.39
C ALA A 71 1.06 0.68 2.98
N PHE A 72 0.06 0.32 3.78
CA PHE A 72 -1.36 0.51 3.47
C PHE A 72 -1.98 1.54 4.39
N ASP A 73 -2.68 2.52 3.82
CA ASP A 73 -3.59 3.37 4.62
C ASP A 73 -4.82 2.57 5.08
N GLU A 74 -5.66 3.18 5.92
CA GLU A 74 -6.87 2.54 6.45
C GLU A 74 -7.73 1.88 5.37
N GLN A 75 -8.05 2.63 4.31
CA GLN A 75 -8.98 2.15 3.31
C GLN A 75 -8.39 1.04 2.45
N SER A 76 -7.11 1.12 2.07
CA SER A 76 -6.45 0.06 1.31
C SER A 76 -6.16 -1.17 2.17
N TYR A 77 -5.83 -0.98 3.45
CA TYR A 77 -5.64 -2.08 4.40
C TYR A 77 -6.93 -2.87 4.58
N ASN A 78 -8.05 -2.19 4.84
CA ASN A 78 -9.36 -2.81 5.03
C ASN A 78 -9.87 -3.58 3.80
N ARG A 79 -9.37 -3.27 2.61
CA ARG A 79 -9.62 -4.06 1.40
C ARG A 79 -8.66 -5.24 1.26
N PHE A 80 -7.41 -5.07 1.68
CA PHE A 80 -6.35 -6.05 1.50
C PHE A 80 -6.41 -7.19 2.51
N TYR A 81 -6.49 -6.88 3.80
CA TYR A 81 -6.29 -7.86 4.86
C TYR A 81 -7.27 -9.06 4.81
N PRO A 82 -8.59 -8.91 4.53
CA PRO A 82 -9.47 -10.07 4.46
C PRO A 82 -9.09 -11.01 3.30
N LEU A 83 -8.71 -10.45 2.15
CA LEU A 83 -8.28 -11.22 0.98
C LEU A 83 -6.92 -11.88 1.20
N ALA A 84 -6.01 -11.23 1.92
CA ALA A 84 -4.73 -11.80 2.31
C ALA A 84 -4.92 -13.01 3.24
N ASN A 85 -5.88 -12.94 4.17
CA ASN A 85 -6.20 -14.05 5.05
C ASN A 85 -6.80 -15.25 4.31
N GLU A 86 -7.56 -15.03 3.23
CA GLU A 86 -8.04 -16.11 2.35
C GLU A 86 -6.90 -16.91 1.69
N VAL A 87 -5.71 -16.31 1.54
CA VAL A 87 -4.53 -16.95 0.93
C VAL A 87 -3.44 -17.33 1.93
N GLY A 88 -3.78 -17.37 3.23
CA GLY A 88 -2.93 -17.95 4.27
C GLY A 88 -2.10 -16.95 5.09
N PHE A 89 -2.41 -15.65 5.02
CA PHE A 89 -1.93 -14.69 6.01
C PHE A 89 -2.80 -14.76 7.28
N ASN A 90 -2.31 -14.18 8.37
CA ASN A 90 -3.04 -14.06 9.64
C ASN A 90 -3.00 -12.62 10.14
N LEU A 91 -3.49 -11.71 9.29
CA LEU A 91 -3.60 -10.28 9.58
C LEU A 91 -4.83 -10.01 10.42
N LYS A 92 -4.73 -9.01 11.30
CA LYS A 92 -5.83 -8.58 12.18
C LYS A 92 -6.37 -7.24 11.69
N GLU A 93 -7.58 -6.91 12.09
CA GLU A 93 -8.06 -5.54 12.01
C GLU A 93 -7.08 -4.61 12.75
N GLU A 94 -6.85 -3.43 12.20
CA GLU A 94 -5.92 -2.44 12.74
C GLU A 94 -6.69 -1.20 13.22
N ASN A 95 -6.19 -0.55 14.27
CA ASN A 95 -6.78 0.68 14.78
C ASN A 95 -6.08 1.92 14.20
N PHE A 96 -6.74 2.59 13.26
CA PHE A 96 -6.23 3.81 12.62
C PHE A 96 -6.54 5.11 13.39
N SER A 97 -7.19 5.04 14.56
CA SER A 97 -7.60 6.25 15.34
C SER A 97 -6.46 6.96 16.08
N GLY A 98 -5.23 6.44 16.03
CA GLY A 98 -4.07 7.07 16.66
C GLY A 98 -3.59 8.31 15.91
N GLU A 99 -3.12 9.31 16.66
CA GLU A 99 -2.42 10.46 16.07
C GLU A 99 -1.09 10.00 15.44
N SER A 100 -0.81 10.50 14.25
CA SER A 100 0.51 10.35 13.61
C SER A 100 1.16 11.73 13.49
N GLU A 101 2.47 11.83 13.76
CA GLU A 101 3.21 13.09 13.67
C GLU A 101 3.13 13.71 12.26
N THR A 102 2.95 12.87 11.24
CA THR A 102 2.89 13.27 9.84
C THR A 102 1.47 13.46 9.31
N GLY A 103 0.45 13.04 10.07
CA GLY A 103 -0.93 12.93 9.59
C GLY A 103 -1.20 11.69 8.72
N PHE A 104 -0.20 10.84 8.48
CA PHE A 104 -0.34 9.57 7.76
C PHE A 104 -0.13 8.38 8.70
N HIS A 105 -1.07 7.43 8.67
CA HIS A 105 -0.96 6.16 9.35
C HIS A 105 -0.93 5.04 8.31
N PHE A 106 0.15 4.25 8.30
CA PHE A 106 0.28 3.09 7.43
C PHE A 106 0.51 1.79 8.20
N VAL A 107 -0.06 0.70 7.69
CA VAL A 107 0.26 -0.66 8.12
C VAL A 107 1.22 -1.29 7.11
N THR A 108 2.38 -1.72 7.59
CA THR A 108 3.38 -2.37 6.71
C THR A 108 3.24 -3.88 6.70
N ILE A 109 2.99 -4.45 5.52
CA ILE A 109 2.98 -5.90 5.29
C ILE A 109 4.23 -6.32 4.52
N ARG A 110 4.88 -7.38 5.00
CA ARG A 110 6.06 -8.02 4.41
C ARG A 110 6.02 -9.53 4.67
N THR A 111 6.88 -10.31 4.01
CA THR A 111 6.85 -11.78 4.02
C THR A 111 7.09 -12.42 5.39
N SER A 112 7.73 -11.73 6.34
CA SER A 112 7.89 -12.19 7.72
C SER A 112 6.58 -12.28 8.51
N ASN A 113 5.47 -11.76 7.96
CA ASN A 113 4.14 -11.81 8.59
C ASN A 113 3.37 -13.11 8.27
N ARG A 114 4.02 -14.12 7.67
CA ARG A 114 3.44 -15.45 7.47
C ARG A 114 3.57 -16.26 8.76
N PRO A 115 2.51 -16.92 9.26
CA PRO A 115 2.67 -17.86 10.36
C PRO A 115 3.61 -18.99 9.91
N THR A 116 4.61 -19.28 10.75
CA THR A 116 5.43 -20.51 10.66
C THR A 116 4.57 -21.74 10.80
#